data_AF-A0A9P5RX50-F1
#
_entry.id   AF-A0A9P5RX50-F1
#
_cell.length_a   1.000
_cell.length_b   1.000
_cell.length_c   1.000
_cell.angle_alpha   90.00
_cell.angle_beta   90.00
_cell.angle_gamma   90.00
#
_symmetry.space_group_name_H-M   'P 1'
#
loop_
_entity.id
_entity.type
_entity.pdbx_description
1 polymer ?
#
loop_
_entity_poly.entity_id
_entity_poly.type
_entity_poly.pdbx_seq_one_letter_code
_entity_poly.pdbx_strand_id
1 'polypeptide(L)'
;MDNNSSSSTGPSSSTHTDNIGQPAILTSSPFQSSSRKSPFLGFIDNSKQDEYLVQALTVHNPFKADHGAKGATWDRVLGYLMAIDQVGAKHGQAAMFAGVTAKTCRSRWEALFARHQKRIETVLEKTGRVPIETEHDRRIDNLYNDQVENDKTKSASKGMNEKKRKRQQENRALGAALHSASLDKACYRFSPSSADDGGYTSSASSTAQVEVRSTSQPTESSSRSSDPQSSHSAGSSQTARSRTVLPGKVRIESDYKRRRRITKDVAKMRRKFIKDDIKRHEDTETQRRQQTDDIVRAIQEGNRSLIMTLEESSAKQCKMLDNVAILLQKLVEK
;
A
#
# COMPACT_ATOMS: atom_id res chain seq x y z
N MET A 1 -67.29 27.51 2.64
CA MET A 1 -67.30 28.74 1.83
C MET A 1 -65.86 29.04 1.46
N ASP A 2 -65.66 29.44 0.20
CA ASP A 2 -64.43 29.85 -0.49
C ASP A 2 -63.47 28.69 -0.87
N ASN A 3 -63.48 28.09 -2.07
CA ASN A 3 -63.39 28.54 -3.48
C ASN A 3 -62.09 29.27 -3.86
N ASN A 4 -61.17 28.57 -4.54
CA ASN A 4 -60.59 28.87 -5.88
C ASN A 4 -59.25 28.12 -6.08
N SER A 5 -59.12 27.21 -7.05
CA SER A 5 -58.96 27.40 -8.52
C SER A 5 -57.49 27.53 -8.95
N SER A 6 -56.91 26.44 -9.49
CA SER A 6 -56.47 26.31 -10.91
C SER A 6 -54.96 26.60 -11.06
N SER A 7 -54.16 25.92 -11.88
CA SER A 7 -54.41 25.46 -13.25
C SER A 7 -53.40 24.38 -13.69
N SER A 8 -53.90 23.46 -14.53
CA SER A 8 -53.17 22.46 -15.29
C SER A 8 -53.06 22.88 -16.76
N THR A 9 -51.90 22.62 -17.37
CA THR A 9 -51.65 22.57 -18.83
C THR A 9 -50.58 21.47 -19.00
N GLY A 10 -50.62 20.44 -19.84
CA GLY A 10 -51.43 19.97 -20.96
C GLY A 10 -50.45 19.21 -21.89
N PRO A 11 -50.69 17.96 -22.33
CA PRO A 11 -49.85 17.32 -23.35
C PRO A 11 -50.53 17.33 -24.72
N SER A 12 -49.78 17.68 -25.75
CA SER A 12 -50.25 17.75 -27.13
C SER A 12 -49.56 16.74 -28.03
N SER A 13 -50.40 15.93 -28.67
CA SER A 13 -50.38 15.59 -30.10
C SER A 13 -49.51 14.44 -30.61
N SER A 14 -50.24 13.34 -30.83
CA SER A 14 -50.07 12.27 -31.81
C SER A 14 -50.40 12.74 -33.24
N THR A 15 -49.66 12.24 -34.24
CA THR A 15 -50.07 11.89 -35.63
C THR A 15 -48.80 11.40 -36.38
N HIS A 16 -48.65 10.11 -36.69
CA HIS A 16 -49.10 9.40 -37.90
C HIS A 16 -48.40 9.87 -39.20
N THR A 17 -47.59 8.99 -39.82
CA THR A 17 -47.58 8.68 -41.27
C THR A 17 -46.58 7.54 -41.59
N ASP A 18 -47.17 6.44 -42.04
CA ASP A 18 -46.84 5.59 -43.18
C ASP A 18 -45.41 5.13 -43.52
N ASN A 19 -45.36 3.80 -43.60
CA ASN A 19 -44.30 2.92 -44.03
C ASN A 19 -44.82 2.20 -45.29
N ILE A 20 -44.16 2.31 -46.45
CA ILE A 20 -44.16 1.33 -47.56
C ILE A 20 -42.95 1.62 -48.49
N GLY A 21 -42.00 0.70 -48.48
CA GLY A 21 -41.40 0.02 -49.65
C GLY A 21 -40.67 0.79 -50.75
N GLN A 22 -39.34 0.60 -50.83
CA GLN A 22 -38.61 0.34 -52.09
C GLN A 22 -37.36 -0.53 -51.86
N PRO A 23 -37.08 -1.55 -52.71
CA PRO A 23 -35.83 -2.30 -52.68
C PRO A 23 -34.83 -1.92 -53.81
N ALA A 24 -33.56 -1.99 -53.43
CA ALA A 24 -32.35 -2.36 -54.19
C ALA A 24 -31.93 -1.56 -55.44
N ILE A 25 -30.76 -0.89 -55.38
CA ILE A 25 -29.73 -0.93 -56.45
C ILE A 25 -28.31 -0.81 -55.83
N LEU A 26 -27.42 -1.68 -56.31
CA LEU A 26 -25.97 -1.76 -56.09
C LEU A 26 -25.22 -0.54 -56.65
N THR A 27 -24.36 0.12 -55.88
CA THR A 27 -23.22 0.88 -56.45
C THR A 27 -22.03 0.94 -55.46
N SER A 28 -21.03 0.13 -55.79
CA SER A 28 -19.58 0.36 -55.67
C SER A 28 -19.02 1.43 -54.71
N SER A 29 -18.14 0.93 -53.83
CA SER A 29 -17.06 1.65 -53.13
C SER A 29 -16.27 2.58 -54.07
N PRO A 30 -15.71 3.67 -53.53
CA PRO A 30 -14.27 3.63 -53.33
C PRO A 30 -13.83 4.19 -51.97
N PHE A 31 -12.90 3.47 -51.35
CA PHE A 31 -11.85 3.95 -50.45
C PHE A 31 -11.87 5.44 -50.12
N GLN A 32 -12.66 5.81 -49.11
CA GLN A 32 -12.27 6.91 -48.24
C GLN A 32 -11.70 6.31 -46.98
N SER A 33 -10.36 6.28 -46.96
CA SER A 33 -9.51 6.09 -45.81
C SER A 33 -9.74 7.23 -44.82
N SER A 34 -10.95 7.31 -44.23
CA SER A 34 -11.15 8.08 -43.02
C SER A 34 -10.42 7.32 -41.93
N SER A 35 -9.43 7.99 -41.35
CA SER A 35 -8.82 7.64 -40.08
C SER A 35 -9.95 7.51 -39.05
N ARG A 36 -10.56 6.33 -38.98
CA ARG A 36 -11.40 5.92 -37.87
C ARG A 36 -10.45 5.81 -36.70
N LYS A 37 -10.21 6.93 -36.03
CA LYS A 37 -9.98 6.91 -34.59
C LYS A 37 -11.14 6.09 -34.05
N SER A 38 -10.88 4.80 -33.83
CA SER A 38 -11.77 3.94 -33.06
C SER A 38 -12.24 4.81 -31.90
N PRO A 39 -13.56 4.98 -31.69
CA PRO A 39 -14.00 5.61 -30.46
C PRO A 39 -13.35 4.78 -29.38
N PHE A 40 -12.39 5.36 -28.67
CA PHE A 40 -11.80 4.74 -27.49
C PHE A 40 -12.97 4.67 -26.53
N LEU A 41 -13.72 3.57 -26.60
CA LEU A 41 -14.74 3.19 -25.65
C LEU A 41 -13.98 2.83 -24.38
N GLY A 42 -13.52 3.87 -23.69
CA GLY A 42 -13.17 3.76 -22.29
C GLY A 42 -14.41 3.39 -21.48
N PHE A 43 -14.26 3.33 -20.17
CA PHE A 43 -15.39 3.16 -19.26
C PHE A 43 -16.54 4.11 -19.66
N ILE A 44 -17.66 3.52 -20.06
CA ILE A 44 -18.91 4.26 -20.28
C ILE A 44 -19.42 4.51 -18.87
N ASP A 45 -19.77 5.75 -18.54
CA ASP A 45 -20.11 6.19 -17.18
C ASP A 45 -21.36 5.45 -16.64
N ASN A 46 -21.17 4.21 -16.20
CA ASN A 46 -22.20 3.22 -15.92
C ASN A 46 -21.89 2.55 -14.58
N SER A 47 -22.86 2.61 -13.66
CA SER A 47 -22.70 2.12 -12.29
C SER A 47 -22.25 0.66 -12.20
N LYS A 48 -22.62 -0.17 -13.17
CA LYS A 48 -22.21 -1.59 -13.22
C LYS A 48 -20.72 -1.77 -13.52
N GLN A 49 -20.14 -0.93 -14.39
CA GLN A 49 -18.71 -1.04 -14.71
C GLN A 49 -17.84 -0.66 -13.50
N ASP A 50 -18.29 0.33 -12.73
CA ASP A 50 -17.65 0.75 -11.49
C ASP A 50 -17.69 -0.36 -10.43
N GLU A 51 -18.84 -1.02 -10.28
CA GLU A 51 -18.98 -2.15 -9.34
C GLU A 51 -18.04 -3.31 -9.69
N TYR A 52 -17.96 -3.69 -10.97
CA TYR A 52 -17.03 -4.72 -11.43
C TYR A 52 -15.56 -4.29 -11.27
N LEU A 53 -15.24 -3.02 -11.50
CA LEU A 53 -13.89 -2.49 -11.27
C LEU A 53 -13.52 -2.59 -9.79
N VAL A 54 -14.41 -2.19 -8.88
CA VAL A 54 -14.19 -2.31 -7.43
C VAL A 54 -14.05 -3.77 -7.02
N GLN A 55 -14.87 -4.67 -7.58
CA GLN A 55 -14.74 -6.10 -7.35
C GLN A 55 -13.39 -6.65 -7.83
N ALA A 56 -12.96 -6.28 -9.04
CA ALA A 56 -11.68 -6.68 -9.61
C ALA A 56 -10.49 -6.18 -8.77
N LEU A 57 -10.56 -4.94 -8.27
CA LEU A 57 -9.57 -4.37 -7.37
C LEU A 57 -9.54 -5.05 -6.00
N THR A 58 -10.69 -5.54 -5.51
CA THR A 58 -10.76 -6.28 -4.25
C THR A 58 -10.04 -7.64 -4.37
N VAL A 59 -10.22 -8.33 -5.51
CA VAL A 59 -9.58 -9.62 -5.80
C VAL A 59 -8.10 -9.46 -6.14
N HIS A 60 -7.77 -8.47 -6.98
CA HIS A 60 -6.42 -8.19 -7.46
C HIS A 60 -5.99 -6.79 -7.04
N ASN A 61 -5.70 -6.63 -5.75
CA ASN A 61 -5.41 -5.34 -5.17
C ASN A 61 -4.02 -4.81 -5.60
N PRO A 62 -3.94 -3.74 -6.42
CA PRO A 62 -2.68 -3.19 -6.89
C PRO A 62 -1.94 -2.38 -5.81
N PHE A 63 -2.56 -2.18 -4.65
CA PHE A 63 -2.02 -1.39 -3.55
C PHE A 63 -1.29 -2.23 -2.51
N LYS A 64 -1.51 -3.55 -2.45
CA LYS A 64 -0.78 -4.41 -1.50
C LYS A 64 0.68 -4.63 -1.93
N ALA A 65 1.57 -4.69 -0.94
CA ALA A 65 3.03 -4.77 -1.14
C ALA A 65 3.51 -6.11 -1.76
N ASP A 66 2.68 -7.15 -1.69
CA ASP A 66 3.07 -8.54 -1.99
C ASP A 66 3.00 -8.91 -3.48
N HIS A 67 2.68 -7.95 -4.36
CA HIS A 67 2.38 -8.24 -5.76
C HIS A 67 3.32 -7.53 -6.74
N GLY A 68 4.57 -8.01 -6.86
CA GLY A 68 5.46 -7.80 -8.02
C GLY A 68 5.60 -6.37 -8.57
N ALA A 69 6.03 -6.24 -9.82
CA ALA A 69 6.10 -4.95 -10.50
C ALA A 69 4.69 -4.42 -10.78
N LYS A 70 4.36 -3.22 -10.28
CA LYS A 70 3.00 -2.59 -10.32
C LYS A 70 2.29 -2.60 -11.67
N GLY A 71 3.03 -2.63 -12.80
CA GLY A 71 2.45 -2.75 -14.13
C GLY A 71 1.64 -4.05 -14.26
N ALA A 72 2.22 -5.16 -13.80
CA ALA A 72 1.60 -6.48 -13.87
C ALA A 72 0.31 -6.60 -13.03
N THR A 73 0.14 -5.77 -11.99
CA THR A 73 -1.03 -5.86 -11.10
C THR A 73 -2.27 -5.21 -11.72
N TRP A 74 -2.12 -4.06 -12.40
CA TRP A 74 -3.22 -3.47 -13.15
C TRP A 74 -3.59 -4.29 -14.39
N ASP A 75 -2.63 -4.98 -14.99
CA ASP A 75 -2.91 -5.94 -16.06
C ASP A 75 -3.73 -7.14 -15.57
N ARG A 76 -3.52 -7.60 -14.32
CA ARG A 76 -4.38 -8.63 -13.70
C ARG A 76 -5.80 -8.14 -13.44
N VAL A 77 -5.95 -6.90 -12.97
CA VAL A 77 -7.27 -6.26 -12.81
C VAL A 77 -7.99 -6.22 -14.16
N LEU A 78 -7.29 -5.79 -15.22
CA LEU A 78 -7.84 -5.80 -16.57
C LEU A 78 -8.21 -7.22 -17.02
N GLY A 79 -7.33 -8.21 -16.83
CA GLY A 79 -7.59 -9.60 -17.20
C GLY A 79 -8.83 -10.17 -16.51
N TYR A 80 -9.05 -9.83 -15.24
CA TYR A 80 -10.25 -10.22 -14.49
C TYR A 80 -11.52 -9.56 -15.04
N LEU A 81 -11.47 -8.27 -15.38
CA LEU A 81 -12.60 -7.58 -16.02
C LEU A 81 -12.96 -8.18 -17.39
N MET A 82 -11.94 -8.50 -18.21
CA MET A 82 -12.13 -9.20 -19.49
C MET A 82 -12.76 -10.57 -19.29
N ALA A 83 -12.36 -11.32 -18.26
CA ALA A 83 -12.92 -12.63 -17.94
C ALA A 83 -14.39 -12.54 -17.53
N ILE A 84 -14.77 -11.55 -16.71
CA ILE A 84 -16.18 -11.31 -16.36
C ILE A 84 -17.01 -11.02 -17.62
N ASP A 85 -16.48 -10.19 -18.51
CA ASP A 85 -17.16 -9.80 -19.74
C ASP A 85 -17.41 -11.00 -20.66
N GLN A 86 -16.43 -11.91 -20.77
CA GLN A 86 -16.56 -13.15 -21.53
C GLN A 86 -17.63 -14.09 -20.97
N VAL A 87 -17.74 -14.19 -19.65
CA VAL A 87 -18.78 -15.02 -18.98
C VAL A 87 -20.17 -14.41 -19.16
N GLY A 88 -20.27 -13.08 -19.20
CA GLY A 88 -21.53 -12.35 -19.36
C GLY A 88 -21.99 -12.14 -20.81
N ALA A 89 -21.12 -12.38 -21.80
CA ALA A 89 -21.40 -12.11 -23.20
C ALA A 89 -22.46 -13.08 -23.77
N LYS A 90 -23.73 -12.63 -23.79
CA LYS A 90 -24.78 -13.27 -24.58
C LYS A 90 -24.53 -13.00 -26.07
N HIS A 91 -24.87 -13.95 -26.94
CA HIS A 91 -24.72 -13.81 -28.39
C HIS A 91 -25.35 -12.48 -28.88
N GLY A 92 -24.51 -11.60 -29.45
CA GLY A 92 -24.93 -10.33 -30.04
C GLY A 92 -24.79 -9.09 -29.15
N GLN A 93 -24.34 -9.20 -27.90
CA GLN A 93 -24.08 -8.04 -27.05
C GLN A 93 -22.60 -7.63 -27.13
N ALA A 94 -22.34 -6.33 -27.32
CA ALA A 94 -20.98 -5.80 -27.31
C ALA A 94 -20.35 -5.98 -25.90
N ALA A 95 -19.08 -6.38 -25.88
CA ALA A 95 -18.27 -6.50 -24.67
C ALA A 95 -18.28 -5.18 -23.87
N MET A 96 -18.66 -5.26 -22.60
CA MET A 96 -18.80 -4.13 -21.68
C MET A 96 -17.49 -3.36 -21.52
N PHE A 97 -16.35 -4.04 -21.59
CA PHE A 97 -15.02 -3.46 -21.39
C PHE A 97 -14.19 -3.44 -22.68
N ALA A 98 -14.82 -3.50 -23.86
CA ALA A 98 -14.13 -3.40 -25.14
C ALA A 98 -13.30 -2.11 -25.25
N GLY A 99 -11.98 -2.23 -25.46
CA GLY A 99 -11.07 -1.09 -25.56
C GLY A 99 -10.54 -0.56 -24.22
N VAL A 100 -10.93 -1.17 -23.10
CA VAL A 100 -10.37 -0.85 -21.79
C VAL A 100 -8.95 -1.38 -21.68
N THR A 101 -8.06 -0.54 -21.16
CA THR A 101 -6.65 -0.82 -20.87
C THR A 101 -6.37 -0.70 -19.37
N ALA A 102 -5.25 -1.22 -18.90
CA ALA A 102 -4.80 -1.05 -17.51
C ALA A 102 -4.71 0.43 -17.10
N LYS A 103 -4.30 1.31 -18.03
CA LYS A 103 -4.25 2.76 -17.82
C LYS A 103 -5.63 3.35 -17.63
N THR A 104 -6.62 2.93 -18.41
CA THR A 104 -8.00 3.40 -18.25
C THR A 104 -8.65 2.86 -16.97
N CYS A 105 -8.35 1.63 -16.54
CA CYS A 105 -8.80 1.11 -15.24
C CYS A 105 -8.29 1.98 -14.09
N ARG A 106 -7.00 2.33 -14.12
CA ARG A 106 -6.41 3.22 -13.11
C ARG A 106 -7.03 4.61 -13.13
N SER A 107 -7.15 5.22 -14.31
CA SER A 107 -7.76 6.55 -14.43
C SER A 107 -9.23 6.54 -13.96
N ARG A 108 -9.96 5.45 -14.23
CA ARG A 108 -11.33 5.28 -13.77
C ARG A 108 -11.40 5.13 -12.25
N TRP A 109 -10.51 4.35 -11.65
CA TRP A 109 -10.39 4.26 -10.20
C TRP A 109 -10.16 5.63 -9.55
N GLU A 110 -9.24 6.42 -10.08
CA GLU A 110 -8.95 7.78 -9.59
C GLU A 110 -10.19 8.69 -9.65
N ALA A 111 -10.96 8.62 -10.75
CA ALA A 111 -12.21 9.38 -10.90
C ALA A 111 -13.33 8.91 -9.97
N LEU A 112 -13.53 7.59 -9.85
CA LEU A 112 -14.51 6.96 -8.96
C LEU A 112 -14.22 7.35 -7.51
N PHE A 113 -12.95 7.29 -7.11
CA PHE A 113 -12.52 7.66 -5.78
C PHE A 113 -12.76 9.15 -5.48
N ALA A 114 -12.40 10.05 -6.40
CA ALA A 114 -12.68 11.48 -6.24
C ALA A 114 -14.18 11.78 -6.07
N ARG A 115 -15.04 11.04 -6.79
CA ARG A 115 -16.50 11.15 -6.65
C ARG A 115 -16.97 10.67 -5.28
N HIS A 116 -16.42 9.56 -4.78
CA HIS A 116 -16.74 9.01 -3.47
C HIS A 116 -16.35 9.97 -2.34
N GLN A 117 -15.14 10.55 -2.40
CA GLN A 117 -14.70 11.57 -1.43
C GLN A 117 -15.64 12.77 -1.41
N LYS A 118 -15.94 13.34 -2.59
CA LYS A 118 -16.86 14.48 -2.70
C LYS A 118 -18.24 14.17 -2.13
N ARG A 119 -18.74 12.94 -2.31
CA ARG A 119 -20.01 12.50 -1.73
C ARG A 119 -19.95 12.46 -0.21
N ILE A 120 -18.89 11.90 0.37
CA ILE A 120 -18.69 11.86 1.83
C ILE A 120 -18.68 13.28 2.40
N GLU A 121 -17.89 14.18 1.81
CA GLU A 121 -17.80 15.60 2.20
C GLU A 121 -19.18 16.27 2.17
N THR A 122 -19.91 16.10 1.06
CA THR A 122 -21.25 16.69 0.89
C THR A 122 -22.25 16.15 1.92
N VAL A 123 -22.21 14.86 2.26
CA VAL A 123 -23.12 14.28 3.27
C VAL A 123 -22.74 14.75 4.66
N LEU A 124 -21.45 14.81 4.96
CA LEU A 124 -20.94 15.27 6.24
C LEU A 124 -21.32 16.74 6.48
N GLU A 125 -21.18 17.60 5.48
CA GLU A 125 -21.61 19.01 5.54
C GLU A 125 -23.12 19.15 5.78
N LYS A 126 -23.94 18.32 5.12
CA LYS A 126 -25.40 18.41 5.22
C LYS A 126 -25.97 17.83 6.51
N THR A 127 -25.40 16.74 7.00
CA THR A 127 -26.00 15.95 8.09
C THR A 127 -25.20 16.00 9.39
N GLY A 128 -23.96 16.48 9.35
CA GLY A 128 -23.02 16.40 10.48
C GLY A 128 -22.65 14.96 10.86
N ARG A 129 -23.03 13.95 10.07
CA ARG A 129 -22.80 12.54 10.32
C ARG A 129 -22.15 11.88 9.11
N VAL A 130 -21.31 10.88 9.34
CA VAL A 130 -20.75 10.04 8.28
C VAL A 130 -21.90 9.20 7.69
N PRO A 131 -22.07 9.17 6.36
CA PRO A 131 -23.14 8.40 5.72
C PRO A 131 -23.10 6.91 6.14
N ILE A 132 -24.27 6.28 6.25
CA ILE A 132 -24.36 4.83 6.39
C ILE A 132 -23.81 4.21 5.11
N GLU A 133 -22.64 3.59 5.22
CA GLU A 133 -21.88 3.06 4.08
C GLU A 133 -22.59 1.85 3.48
N THR A 134 -22.78 1.88 2.15
CA THR A 134 -23.11 0.67 1.41
C THR A 134 -21.92 -0.29 1.39
N GLU A 135 -22.14 -1.58 1.15
CA GLU A 135 -21.03 -2.55 1.05
C GLU A 135 -20.03 -2.18 -0.06
N HIS A 136 -20.51 -1.57 -1.15
CA HIS A 136 -19.66 -1.03 -2.22
C HIS A 136 -18.77 0.11 -1.71
N ASP A 137 -19.32 1.01 -0.90
CA ASP A 137 -18.58 2.13 -0.31
C ASP A 137 -17.48 1.65 0.63
N ARG A 138 -17.79 0.67 1.50
CA ARG A 138 -16.80 0.02 2.37
C ARG A 138 -15.62 -0.57 1.60
N ARG A 139 -15.87 -1.17 0.44
CA ARG A 139 -14.81 -1.71 -0.41
C ARG A 139 -13.92 -0.61 -0.98
N ILE A 140 -14.49 0.53 -1.38
CA ILE A 140 -13.72 1.70 -1.84
C ILE A 140 -12.84 2.21 -0.70
N ASP A 141 -13.38 2.35 0.51
CA ASP A 141 -12.63 2.85 1.66
C ASP A 141 -11.49 1.92 2.08
N ASN A 142 -11.72 0.60 2.06
CA ASN A 142 -10.67 -0.39 2.31
C ASN A 142 -9.56 -0.33 1.27
N LEU A 143 -9.90 -0.23 -0.02
CA LEU A 143 -8.92 -0.09 -1.11
C LEU A 143 -8.11 1.21 -0.98
N TYR A 144 -8.73 2.28 -0.51
CA TYR A 144 -8.04 3.54 -0.24
C TYR A 144 -7.07 3.42 0.93
N ASN A 145 -7.48 2.80 2.04
CA ASN A 145 -6.59 2.58 3.18
C ASN A 145 -5.35 1.77 2.76
N ASP A 146 -5.53 0.73 1.94
CA ASP A 146 -4.42 -0.03 1.36
C ASP A 146 -3.51 0.84 0.47
N GLN A 147 -4.09 1.75 -0.33
CA GLN A 147 -3.33 2.72 -1.13
C GLN A 147 -2.49 3.66 -0.26
N VAL A 148 -3.08 4.21 0.80
CA VAL A 148 -2.41 5.12 1.74
C VAL A 148 -1.27 4.43 2.47
N GLU A 149 -1.49 3.22 2.99
CA GLU A 149 -0.44 2.44 3.66
C GLU A 149 0.71 2.11 2.70
N ASN A 150 0.40 1.80 1.45
CA ASN A 150 1.42 1.60 0.41
C ASN A 150 2.21 2.88 0.10
N ASP A 151 1.57 4.05 0.11
CA ASP A 151 2.25 5.32 -0.12
C ASP A 151 3.09 5.77 1.09
N LYS A 152 2.64 5.45 2.32
CA LYS A 152 3.45 5.61 3.55
C LYS A 152 4.71 4.75 3.50
N THR A 153 4.59 3.46 3.17
CA THR A 153 5.75 2.54 3.07
C THR A 153 6.73 2.95 1.96
N LYS A 154 6.23 3.46 0.82
CA LYS A 154 7.07 4.06 -0.23
C LYS A 154 7.80 5.32 0.24
N SER A 155 7.13 6.18 0.98
CA SER A 155 7.73 7.41 1.49
C SER A 155 8.81 7.11 2.53
N ALA A 156 8.56 6.13 3.41
CA ALA A 156 9.54 5.65 4.38
C ALA A 156 10.78 5.04 3.70
N SER A 157 10.60 4.19 2.69
CA SER A 157 11.71 3.59 1.94
C SER A 157 12.51 4.62 1.13
N LYS A 158 11.87 5.60 0.50
CA LYS A 158 12.56 6.73 -0.15
C LYS A 158 13.40 7.53 0.85
N GLY A 159 12.85 7.87 2.02
CA GLY A 159 13.57 8.58 3.07
C GLY A 159 14.80 7.80 3.59
N MET A 160 14.66 6.48 3.72
CA MET A 160 15.77 5.60 4.12
C MET A 160 16.88 5.54 3.05
N ASN A 161 16.52 5.44 1.77
CA ASN A 161 17.48 5.42 0.67
C ASN A 161 18.22 6.76 0.53
N GLU A 162 17.53 7.89 0.68
CA GLU A 162 18.18 9.20 0.63
C GLU A 162 19.12 9.39 1.82
N LYS A 163 18.73 8.96 3.02
CA LYS A 163 19.62 8.96 4.19
C LYS A 163 20.85 8.07 4.00
N LYS A 164 20.69 6.92 3.33
CA LYS A 164 21.81 6.03 2.98
C LYS A 164 22.74 6.69 1.95
N ARG A 165 22.18 7.35 0.94
CA ARG A 165 22.93 8.08 -0.09
C ARG A 165 23.73 9.24 0.52
N LYS A 166 23.10 10.02 1.41
CA LYS A 166 23.77 11.10 2.16
C LYS A 166 24.92 10.59 3.02
N ARG A 167 24.72 9.51 3.78
CA ARG A 167 25.81 8.87 4.56
C ARG A 167 26.94 8.35 3.68
N GLN A 168 26.62 7.83 2.49
CA GLN A 168 27.64 7.35 1.55
C GLN A 168 28.45 8.53 0.97
N GLN A 169 27.81 9.67 0.71
CA GLN A 169 28.48 10.89 0.27
C GLN A 169 29.37 11.48 1.38
N GLU A 170 28.88 11.53 2.63
CA GLU A 170 29.66 11.94 3.80
C GLU A 170 30.88 11.04 4.01
N ASN A 171 30.72 9.72 3.91
CA ASN A 171 31.84 8.78 4.02
C ASN A 171 32.87 8.95 2.88
N ARG A 172 32.43 9.27 1.66
CA ARG A 172 33.35 9.59 0.55
C ARG A 172 34.13 10.89 0.80
N ALA A 173 33.45 11.92 1.31
CA ALA A 173 34.11 13.19 1.67
C ALA A 173 35.14 13.00 2.78
N LEU A 174 34.81 12.24 3.83
CA LEU A 174 35.75 11.89 4.90
C LEU A 174 36.92 11.04 4.40
N GLY A 175 36.67 10.10 3.48
CA GLY A 175 37.73 9.32 2.83
C GLY A 175 38.69 10.19 2.01
N ALA A 176 38.16 11.16 1.25
CA ALA A 176 38.97 12.10 0.48
C ALA A 176 39.82 13.02 1.37
N ALA A 177 39.25 13.55 2.46
CA ALA A 177 39.97 14.38 3.42
C ALA A 177 41.10 13.62 4.15
N LEU A 178 40.89 12.33 4.44
CA LEU A 178 41.95 11.47 4.99
C LEU A 178 43.07 11.22 3.97
N HIS A 179 42.72 11.03 2.70
CA HIS A 179 43.70 10.87 1.63
C HIS A 179 44.52 12.14 1.40
N SER A 180 43.91 13.33 1.39
CA SER A 180 44.64 14.59 1.25
C SER A 180 45.54 14.87 2.46
N ALA A 181 45.06 14.66 3.69
CA ALA A 181 45.87 14.81 4.90
C ALA A 181 47.02 13.80 4.98
N SER A 182 46.88 12.61 4.36
CA SER A 182 47.96 11.63 4.23
C SER A 182 49.03 12.07 3.22
N LEU A 183 48.64 12.77 2.15
CA LEU A 183 49.57 13.30 1.15
C LEU A 183 50.33 14.51 1.68
N ASP A 184 49.69 15.42 2.40
CA ASP A 184 50.36 16.57 3.02
C ASP A 184 51.44 16.15 4.04
N LYS A 185 51.23 15.04 4.75
CA LYS A 185 52.25 14.46 5.64
C LYS A 185 53.38 13.75 4.91
N ALA A 186 53.16 13.30 3.67
CA ALA A 186 54.22 12.72 2.84
C ALA A 186 55.10 13.82 2.20
N CYS A 187 54.54 14.99 1.91
CA CYS A 187 55.27 16.12 1.32
C CYS A 187 56.27 16.80 2.28
N TYR A 188 56.12 16.65 3.60
CA TYR A 188 57.03 17.27 4.57
C TYR A 188 58.28 16.44 4.92
N ARG A 189 58.59 15.35 4.19
CA ARG A 189 59.76 14.51 4.48
C ARG A 189 60.83 14.43 3.39
N PHE A 190 60.81 15.35 2.43
CA PHE A 190 61.95 15.59 1.55
C PHE A 190 62.25 17.08 1.48
N SER A 191 63.04 17.56 2.45
CA SER A 191 63.87 18.74 2.22
C SER A 191 65.08 18.30 1.41
N PRO A 192 65.27 18.79 0.17
CA PRO A 192 66.50 18.56 -0.58
C PRO A 192 67.56 19.50 -0.01
N SER A 193 68.55 18.92 0.68
CA SER A 193 69.80 19.61 0.96
C SER A 193 70.61 19.64 -0.33
N SER A 194 70.72 20.85 -0.90
CA SER A 194 71.77 21.35 -1.79
C SER A 194 72.99 20.43 -1.94
N ALA A 195 73.24 19.94 -3.16
CA ALA A 195 74.43 20.26 -3.95
C ALA A 195 74.44 19.47 -5.28
N ASP A 196 74.72 20.20 -6.35
CA ASP A 196 75.47 19.80 -7.55
C ASP A 196 74.95 18.73 -8.53
N ASP A 197 74.82 19.23 -9.77
CA ASP A 197 75.39 18.69 -11.00
C ASP A 197 74.60 17.68 -11.86
N GLY A 198 74.75 17.87 -13.18
CA GLY A 198 74.59 16.84 -14.19
C GLY A 198 73.17 16.54 -14.66
N GLY A 199 72.77 17.13 -15.78
CA GLY A 199 71.53 16.77 -16.48
C GLY A 199 71.50 15.31 -16.96
N TYR A 200 70.29 14.80 -17.17
CA TYR A 200 70.00 13.82 -18.23
C TYR A 200 68.49 13.86 -18.52
N THR A 201 68.19 13.98 -19.80
CA THR A 201 66.87 13.82 -20.40
C THR A 201 66.33 12.41 -20.11
N SER A 202 65.05 12.26 -19.78
CA SER A 202 64.23 11.10 -20.20
C SER A 202 62.75 11.31 -19.83
N SER A 203 61.94 11.49 -20.87
CA SER A 203 60.49 11.37 -20.82
C SER A 203 60.11 9.90 -20.59
N ALA A 204 59.50 9.59 -19.45
CA ALA A 204 58.83 8.31 -19.23
C ALA A 204 57.39 8.54 -18.77
N SER A 205 56.48 8.51 -19.75
CA SER A 205 55.04 8.42 -19.51
C SER A 205 54.73 7.03 -18.95
N SER A 206 54.52 6.92 -17.64
CA SER A 206 54.01 5.69 -17.01
C SER A 206 52.50 5.78 -16.89
N THR A 207 51.82 5.23 -17.88
CA THR A 207 50.38 4.95 -17.85
C THR A 207 50.16 3.73 -16.95
N ALA A 208 49.72 3.95 -15.71
CA ALA A 208 49.31 2.87 -14.82
C ALA A 208 47.95 2.32 -15.29
N GLN A 209 47.97 1.23 -16.07
CA GLN A 209 46.77 0.44 -16.31
C GLN A 209 46.42 -0.33 -15.03
N VAL A 210 45.26 -0.01 -14.49
CA VAL A 210 44.61 -0.77 -13.41
C VAL A 210 44.02 -2.03 -14.04
N GLU A 211 44.77 -3.13 -13.96
CA GLU A 211 44.29 -4.45 -14.37
C GLU A 211 43.35 -5.00 -13.29
N VAL A 212 42.04 -4.92 -13.56
CA VAL A 212 40.97 -5.48 -12.74
C VAL A 212 40.95 -6.99 -12.94
N ARG A 213 41.79 -7.71 -12.19
CA ARG A 213 41.75 -9.18 -12.17
C ARG A 213 40.57 -9.67 -11.34
N SER A 214 39.51 -10.03 -12.03
CA SER A 214 38.36 -10.76 -11.48
C SER A 214 38.79 -12.21 -11.20
N THR A 215 38.86 -12.59 -9.93
CA THR A 215 39.05 -13.99 -9.53
C THR A 215 37.69 -14.57 -9.14
N SER A 216 37.19 -15.46 -9.98
CA SER A 216 35.99 -16.24 -9.76
C SER A 216 36.34 -17.62 -9.19
N GLN A 217 35.43 -18.14 -8.35
CA GLN A 217 35.22 -19.54 -7.92
C GLN A 217 36.03 -20.10 -6.74
N PRO A 218 35.56 -21.20 -6.06
CA PRO A 218 34.29 -21.94 -6.20
C PRO A 218 33.48 -22.11 -4.89
N THR A 219 32.29 -22.67 -5.09
CA THR A 219 31.46 -23.49 -4.18
C THR A 219 32.22 -24.21 -3.06
N GLU A 220 31.65 -24.24 -1.85
CA GLU A 220 31.21 -25.50 -1.24
C GLU A 220 30.34 -25.33 0.03
N SER A 221 29.54 -26.36 0.16
CA SER A 221 28.53 -26.78 1.12
C SER A 221 28.89 -26.83 2.62
N SER A 222 27.81 -26.84 3.40
CA SER A 222 27.61 -27.64 4.63
C SER A 222 28.01 -27.10 6.00
N SER A 223 26.95 -26.87 6.79
CA SER A 223 26.64 -27.57 8.05
C SER A 223 27.62 -27.50 9.22
N ARG A 224 27.13 -26.99 10.37
CA ARG A 224 27.16 -27.56 11.75
C ARG A 224 27.09 -26.45 12.81
N SER A 225 26.07 -26.43 13.67
CA SER A 225 25.86 -27.22 14.91
C SER A 225 26.70 -26.76 16.11
N SER A 226 25.97 -26.28 17.12
CA SER A 226 26.12 -26.55 18.56
C SER A 226 27.46 -26.31 19.26
N ASP A 227 27.46 -25.23 20.07
CA ASP A 227 27.82 -25.09 21.49
C ASP A 227 28.84 -26.01 22.22
N PRO A 228 29.43 -25.49 23.32
CA PRO A 228 30.82 -25.75 23.69
C PRO A 228 30.97 -26.64 24.92
N GLN A 229 32.16 -27.24 25.09
CA GLN A 229 32.63 -27.70 26.39
C GLN A 229 34.00 -27.10 26.76
N SER A 230 34.03 -26.73 28.03
CA SER A 230 35.10 -26.24 28.87
C SER A 230 36.11 -27.32 29.22
N SER A 231 37.40 -26.95 29.37
CA SER A 231 38.20 -27.24 30.58
C SER A 231 39.65 -26.73 30.45
N HIS A 232 40.13 -26.07 31.51
CA HIS A 232 41.45 -26.15 32.21
C HIS A 232 42.74 -26.44 31.38
N SER A 233 43.95 -26.00 31.72
CA SER A 233 44.58 -25.29 32.83
C SER A 233 46.04 -25.03 32.43
N ALA A 234 46.67 -24.05 33.09
CA ALA A 234 48.09 -23.93 33.45
C ALA A 234 49.21 -24.02 32.37
N GLY A 235 50.14 -23.06 32.44
CA GLY A 235 51.43 -23.17 31.74
C GLY A 235 52.20 -21.86 31.66
N SER A 236 52.88 -21.50 32.73
CA SER A 236 53.82 -20.38 32.84
C SER A 236 54.95 -20.47 31.81
N SER A 237 55.29 -19.35 31.17
CA SER A 237 56.67 -19.01 30.77
C SER A 237 56.73 -17.53 30.38
N GLN A 238 57.07 -16.70 31.37
CA GLN A 238 57.52 -15.34 31.15
C GLN A 238 58.94 -15.39 30.57
N THR A 239 59.08 -15.33 29.25
CA THR A 239 60.30 -14.83 28.62
C THR A 239 60.14 -13.34 28.38
N ALA A 240 60.80 -12.51 29.17
CA ALA A 240 60.95 -11.08 28.98
C ALA A 240 61.75 -10.82 27.69
N ARG A 241 61.06 -10.82 26.55
CA ARG A 241 61.58 -10.24 25.32
C ARG A 241 61.16 -8.78 25.29
N SER A 242 62.12 -7.89 25.51
CA SER A 242 62.05 -6.47 25.18
C SER A 242 61.74 -6.32 23.69
N ARG A 243 60.45 -6.40 23.34
CA ARG A 243 59.93 -6.09 22.02
C ARG A 243 59.93 -4.58 21.91
N THR A 244 60.78 -4.07 21.04
CA THR A 244 60.62 -2.78 20.38
C THR A 244 59.16 -2.64 19.94
N VAL A 245 58.40 -1.84 20.69
CA VAL A 245 56.99 -1.58 20.45
C VAL A 245 56.90 -0.76 19.18
N LEU A 246 56.62 -1.43 18.06
CA LEU A 246 56.14 -0.74 16.87
C LEU A 246 54.80 -0.05 17.24
N PRO A 247 54.69 1.28 17.16
CA PRO A 247 53.59 2.08 17.73
C PRO A 247 52.20 1.85 17.10
N GLY A 248 52.01 0.82 16.27
CA GLY A 248 50.76 0.52 15.57
C GLY A 248 49.92 -0.63 16.14
N LYS A 249 50.50 -1.61 16.86
CA LYS A 249 49.76 -2.85 17.22
C LYS A 249 48.81 -2.72 18.41
N VAL A 250 49.11 -1.84 19.38
CA VAL A 250 48.27 -1.67 20.59
C VAL A 250 46.92 -1.00 20.27
N ARG A 251 46.85 -0.22 19.18
CA ARG A 251 45.64 0.53 18.78
C ARG A 251 44.57 -0.36 18.15
N ILE A 252 44.96 -1.47 17.52
CA ILE A 252 44.03 -2.35 16.80
C ILE A 252 43.21 -3.21 17.77
N GLU A 253 43.81 -3.66 18.87
CA GLU A 253 43.13 -4.54 19.83
C GLU A 253 42.12 -3.77 20.71
N SER A 254 42.40 -2.51 21.04
CA SER A 254 41.45 -1.64 21.76
C SER A 254 40.23 -1.32 20.88
N ASP A 255 40.44 -1.10 19.59
CA ASP A 255 39.35 -0.86 18.62
C ASP A 255 38.46 -2.08 18.41
N TYR A 256 39.04 -3.29 18.34
CA TYR A 256 38.25 -4.53 18.26
C TYR A 256 37.37 -4.71 19.50
N LYS A 257 37.92 -4.53 20.70
CA LYS A 257 37.17 -4.61 21.97
C LYS A 257 36.07 -3.53 22.05
N ARG A 258 36.33 -2.33 21.52
CA ARG A 258 35.32 -1.25 21.42
C ARG A 258 34.18 -1.62 20.47
N ARG A 259 34.50 -2.13 19.26
CA ARG A 259 33.48 -2.59 18.29
C ARG A 259 32.62 -3.71 18.86
N ARG A 260 33.22 -4.69 19.54
CA ARG A 260 32.48 -5.79 20.18
C ARG A 260 31.50 -5.30 21.24
N ARG A 261 31.86 -4.29 22.03
CA ARG A 261 30.94 -3.66 23.01
C ARG A 261 29.78 -2.95 22.31
N ILE A 262 30.06 -2.14 21.30
CA ILE A 262 29.03 -1.44 20.52
C ILE A 262 28.05 -2.44 19.90
N THR A 263 28.53 -3.54 19.30
CA THR A 263 27.64 -4.57 18.73
C THR A 263 26.75 -5.22 19.78
N LYS A 264 27.27 -5.50 20.98
CA LYS A 264 26.48 -6.03 22.09
C LYS A 264 25.41 -5.04 22.56
N ASP A 265 25.76 -3.76 22.68
CA ASP A 265 24.82 -2.71 23.11
C ASP A 265 23.73 -2.49 22.06
N VAL A 266 24.08 -2.48 20.77
CA VAL A 266 23.08 -2.43 19.68
C VAL A 266 22.16 -3.64 19.71
N ALA A 267 22.69 -4.85 19.93
CA ALA A 267 21.87 -6.05 20.05
C ALA A 267 20.95 -6.01 21.28
N LYS A 268 21.40 -5.42 22.40
CA LYS A 268 20.58 -5.21 23.60
C LYS A 268 19.47 -4.19 23.34
N MET A 269 19.79 -3.06 22.69
CA MET A 269 18.81 -2.05 22.31
C MET A 269 17.76 -2.59 21.34
N ARG A 270 18.17 -3.39 20.33
CA ARG A 270 17.23 -4.04 19.40
C ARG A 270 16.28 -4.99 20.11
N ARG A 271 16.79 -5.82 21.01
CA ARG A 271 15.95 -6.73 21.82
C ARG A 271 14.96 -5.97 22.71
N LYS A 272 15.39 -4.88 23.34
CA LYS A 272 14.50 -4.01 24.11
C LYS A 272 13.42 -3.41 23.23
N PHE A 273 13.79 -2.85 22.08
CA PHE A 273 12.83 -2.24 21.14
C PHE A 273 11.78 -3.25 20.66
N ILE A 274 12.19 -4.46 20.28
CA ILE A 274 11.26 -5.52 19.87
C ILE A 274 10.32 -5.90 21.03
N LYS A 275 10.84 -6.02 22.25
CA LYS A 275 10.01 -6.34 23.42
C LYS A 275 8.99 -5.25 23.73
N ASP A 276 9.39 -3.99 23.66
CA ASP A 276 8.50 -2.85 23.88
C ASP A 276 7.43 -2.77 22.78
N ASP A 277 7.77 -3.14 21.54
CA ASP A 277 6.84 -3.16 20.41
C ASP A 277 5.80 -4.28 20.52
N ILE A 278 6.23 -5.50 20.87
CA ILE A 278 5.32 -6.62 21.15
C ILE A 278 4.33 -6.24 22.26
N LYS A 279 4.83 -5.64 23.35
CA LYS A 279 3.98 -5.21 24.46
C LYS A 279 2.93 -4.18 24.02
N ARG A 280 3.32 -3.17 23.22
CA ARG A 280 2.36 -2.20 22.69
C ARG A 280 1.30 -2.85 21.81
N HIS A 281 1.68 -3.86 21.02
CA HIS A 281 0.73 -4.61 20.21
C HIS A 281 -0.25 -5.42 21.08
N GLU A 282 0.24 -6.11 22.11
CA GLU A 282 -0.58 -6.84 23.09
C GLU A 282 -1.57 -5.92 23.84
N ASP A 283 -1.11 -4.75 24.28
CA ASP A 283 -1.96 -3.75 24.95
C ASP A 283 -3.08 -3.26 24.01
N THR A 284 -2.73 -2.99 22.73
CA THR A 284 -3.69 -2.55 21.70
C THR A 284 -4.70 -3.65 21.34
N GLU A 285 -4.26 -4.91 21.29
CA GLU A 285 -5.15 -6.04 21.04
C GLU A 285 -6.10 -6.28 22.22
N THR A 286 -5.61 -6.15 23.45
CA THR A 286 -6.43 -6.23 24.66
C THR A 286 -7.49 -5.13 24.68
N GLN A 287 -7.13 -3.90 24.30
CA GLN A 287 -8.08 -2.80 24.17
C GLN A 287 -9.16 -3.07 23.12
N ARG A 288 -8.79 -3.64 21.96
CA ARG A 288 -9.76 -4.02 20.92
C ARG A 288 -10.72 -5.12 21.38
N ARG A 289 -10.24 -6.11 22.14
CA ARG A 289 -11.09 -7.15 22.74
C ARG A 289 -12.08 -6.53 23.73
N GLN A 290 -11.61 -5.66 24.61
CA GLN A 290 -12.48 -4.95 25.55
C GLN A 290 -13.57 -4.13 24.84
N GLN A 291 -13.21 -3.36 23.81
CA GLN A 291 -14.18 -2.60 23.01
C GLN A 291 -15.23 -3.49 22.34
N THR A 292 -14.81 -4.68 21.86
CA THR A 292 -15.73 -5.65 21.27
C THR A 292 -16.71 -6.18 22.31
N ASP A 293 -16.22 -6.52 23.50
CA ASP A 293 -17.05 -7.00 24.62
C ASP A 293 -18.04 -5.94 25.09
N ASP A 294 -17.63 -4.67 25.14
CA ASP A 294 -18.50 -3.55 25.50
C ASP A 294 -19.61 -3.33 24.45
N ILE A 295 -19.29 -3.45 23.15
CA ILE A 295 -20.30 -3.38 22.08
C ILE A 295 -21.29 -4.54 22.18
N VAL A 296 -20.81 -5.76 22.40
CA VAL A 296 -21.67 -6.95 22.55
C VAL A 296 -22.60 -6.77 23.74
N ARG A 297 -22.09 -6.25 24.87
CA ARG A 297 -22.91 -5.96 26.05
C ARG A 297 -23.99 -4.92 25.75
N ALA A 298 -23.64 -3.82 25.09
CA ALA A 298 -24.59 -2.77 24.73
C ALA A 298 -25.71 -3.30 23.81
N ILE A 299 -25.38 -4.17 22.86
CA ILE A 299 -26.38 -4.83 21.99
C ILE A 299 -27.30 -5.74 22.82
N GLN A 300 -26.75 -6.53 23.74
CA GLN A 300 -27.55 -7.40 24.60
C GLN A 300 -28.50 -6.61 25.50
N GLU A 301 -28.04 -5.49 26.07
CA GLU A 301 -28.87 -4.58 26.87
C GLU A 301 -29.97 -3.93 26.02
N GLY A 302 -29.64 -3.48 24.81
CA GLY A 302 -30.61 -2.95 23.85
C GLY A 302 -31.69 -3.97 23.49
N ASN A 303 -31.31 -5.22 23.23
CA ASN A 303 -32.24 -6.31 22.93
C ASN A 303 -33.14 -6.65 24.13
N ARG A 304 -32.60 -6.67 25.36
CA ARG A 304 -33.40 -6.87 26.57
C ARG A 304 -34.45 -5.77 26.76
N SER A 305 -34.05 -4.51 26.55
CA SER A 305 -34.98 -3.37 26.62
C SER A 305 -36.09 -3.49 25.58
N LEU A 306 -35.74 -3.83 24.33
CA LEU A 306 -36.71 -4.06 23.25
C LEU A 306 -37.71 -5.16 23.63
N ILE A 307 -37.25 -6.30 24.15
CA ILE A 307 -38.10 -7.42 24.57
C ILE A 307 -39.09 -6.96 25.65
N MET A 308 -38.62 -6.26 26.69
CA MET A 308 -39.49 -5.74 27.75
C MET A 308 -40.58 -4.80 27.20
N THR A 309 -40.23 -3.90 26.28
CA THR A 309 -41.22 -3.00 25.67
C THR A 309 -42.24 -3.72 24.78
N LEU A 310 -41.82 -4.77 24.06
CA LEU A 310 -42.72 -5.61 23.28
C LEU A 310 -43.67 -6.41 24.17
N GLU A 311 -43.17 -6.96 25.28
CA GLU A 311 -44.00 -7.65 26.27
C GLU A 311 -45.03 -6.71 26.91
N GLU A 312 -44.63 -5.48 27.26
CA GLU A 312 -45.56 -4.48 27.81
C GLU A 312 -46.64 -4.07 26.78
N SER A 313 -46.26 -3.88 25.52
CA SER A 313 -47.20 -3.59 24.43
C SER A 313 -48.17 -4.74 24.20
N SER A 314 -47.67 -5.99 24.16
CA SER A 314 -48.49 -7.19 24.02
C SER A 314 -49.47 -7.34 25.19
N ALA A 315 -49.03 -7.12 26.43
CA ALA A 315 -49.90 -7.17 27.61
C ALA A 315 -51.03 -6.12 27.55
N LYS A 316 -50.76 -4.92 27.02
CA LYS A 316 -51.78 -3.88 26.80
C LYS A 316 -52.78 -4.31 25.73
N GLN A 317 -52.33 -4.93 24.64
CA GLN A 317 -53.20 -5.44 23.58
C GLN A 317 -54.12 -6.56 24.08
N CYS A 318 -53.59 -7.51 24.87
CA CYS A 318 -54.42 -8.57 25.47
C CYS A 318 -55.53 -8.00 26.36
N LYS A 319 -55.21 -7.05 27.25
CA LYS A 319 -56.22 -6.38 28.09
C LYS A 319 -57.30 -5.66 27.28
N MET A 320 -56.92 -5.06 26.16
CA MET A 320 -57.88 -4.41 25.27
C MET A 320 -58.83 -5.43 24.62
N LEU A 321 -58.30 -6.58 24.18
CA LEU A 321 -59.11 -7.66 23.61
C LEU A 321 -60.07 -8.26 24.65
N ASP A 322 -59.62 -8.46 25.89
CA ASP A 322 -60.47 -8.93 26.99
C ASP A 322 -61.65 -7.95 27.23
N ASN A 323 -61.36 -6.65 27.24
CA ASN A 323 -62.40 -5.62 27.38
C ASN A 323 -63.42 -5.66 26.23
N VAL A 324 -62.96 -5.85 24.98
CA VAL A 324 -63.84 -6.00 23.82
C VAL A 324 -64.70 -7.26 23.94
N ALA A 325 -64.12 -8.38 24.35
CA ALA A 325 -64.85 -9.63 24.57
C ALA A 325 -65.96 -9.46 25.62
N ILE A 326 -65.67 -8.80 26.75
CA ILE A 326 -66.67 -8.48 27.78
C ILE A 326 -67.81 -7.60 27.23
N LEU A 327 -67.48 -6.60 26.41
CA LEU A 327 -68.49 -5.72 25.80
C LEU A 327 -69.38 -6.48 24.82
N LEU A 328 -68.80 -7.37 24.01
CA LEU A 328 -69.55 -8.21 23.08
C LEU A 328 -70.47 -9.18 23.83
N GLN A 329 -70.00 -9.80 24.92
CA GLN A 329 -70.83 -10.67 25.75
C GLN A 329 -72.04 -9.91 26.32
N LYS A 330 -71.84 -8.70 26.85
CA LYS A 330 -72.93 -7.84 27.35
C LYS A 330 -73.91 -7.41 26.25
N LEU A 331 -73.48 -7.35 25.00
CA LEU A 331 -74.36 -7.05 23.86
C LEU A 331 -75.24 -8.25 23.51
N VAL A 332 -74.70 -9.47 23.56
CA VAL A 332 -75.43 -10.71 23.27
C VAL A 332 -76.48 -11.02 24.34
N GLU A 333 -76.24 -10.62 25.59
CA GLU A 333 -77.19 -10.82 26.70
C GLU A 333 -78.40 -9.86 26.66
N LYS A 334 -78.42 -8.86 25.76
CA LYS A 334 -79.52 -7.91 25.58
C LYS A 334 -80.42 -8.30 24.41
#